data_AF-A0A328YDV0-F1
#
_entry.id   AF-A0A328YDV0-F1
#
_cell.length_a   1.000
_cell.length_b   1.000
_cell.length_c   1.000
_cell.angle_alpha   90.00
_cell.angle_beta   90.00
_cell.angle_gamma   90.00
#
_symmetry.space_group_name_H-M   'P 1'
#
loop_
_entity.id
_entity.type
_entity.pdbx_description
1 polymer ?
#
loop_
_entity_poly.entity_id
_entity_poly.type
_entity_poly.pdbx_seq_one_letter_code
_entity_poly.pdbx_strand_id
1 'polypeptide(L)'
;MVEDWASPAVRQRDNWRKELAEAADFAAEDVRANLIAPADFRRAVCQPGVRWVVGPEDAAAVYRVLDRARRLASVRGMAVWRFDVPGEGAAGGAPCPGTPSDDRARK
;
A
#
# COMPACT_ATOMS: atom_id res chain seq x y z
N MET A 1 -1.32 6.75 3.06
CA MET A 1 -2.60 6.26 3.64
C MET A 1 -3.57 5.95 2.51
N VAL A 2 -4.44 4.96 2.68
CA VAL A 2 -5.39 4.53 1.63
C VAL A 2 -6.74 5.21 1.81
N GLU A 3 -7.14 6.04 0.85
CA GLU A 3 -8.40 6.81 0.86
C GLU A 3 -8.70 7.28 -0.58
N ASP A 4 -9.96 7.55 -0.91
CA ASP A 4 -10.30 8.23 -2.16
C ASP A 4 -9.99 9.73 -2.06
N TRP A 5 -8.71 10.08 -2.19
CA TRP A 5 -8.21 11.46 -2.11
C TRP A 5 -8.74 12.38 -3.21
N ALA A 6 -9.28 11.83 -4.30
CA ALA A 6 -9.90 12.60 -5.38
C ALA A 6 -11.36 12.97 -5.07
N SER A 7 -11.98 12.34 -4.05
CA SER A 7 -13.34 12.62 -3.65
C SER A 7 -13.50 14.08 -3.19
N PRO A 8 -14.45 14.86 -3.75
CA PRO A 8 -14.71 16.22 -3.30
C PRO A 8 -15.07 16.29 -1.81
N ALA A 9 -15.60 15.22 -1.23
CA ALA A 9 -15.95 15.15 0.19
C ALA A 9 -14.73 15.26 1.12
N VAL A 10 -13.52 14.93 0.65
CA VAL A 10 -12.28 15.07 1.44
C VAL A 10 -12.02 16.53 1.78
N ARG A 11 -12.24 17.46 0.82
CA ARG A 11 -11.98 18.89 0.99
C ARG A 11 -13.11 19.66 1.68
N GLN A 12 -14.29 19.06 1.83
CA GLN A 12 -15.47 19.71 2.40
C GLN A 12 -15.55 19.63 3.93
N ARG A 13 -14.76 18.76 4.56
CA ARG A 13 -14.80 18.53 6.00
C ARG A 13 -13.59 19.17 6.66
N ASP A 14 -13.81 19.88 7.76
CA ASP A 14 -12.73 20.42 8.57
C ASP A 14 -12.16 19.32 9.48
N ASN A 15 -11.22 18.54 8.94
CA ASN A 15 -10.55 17.46 9.66
C ASN A 15 -9.19 17.14 9.04
N TRP A 16 -8.45 16.23 9.67
CA TRP A 16 -7.09 15.85 9.26
C TRP A 16 -6.97 15.35 7.80
N ARG A 17 -8.03 14.84 7.17
CA ARG A 17 -7.98 14.41 5.76
C ARG A 17 -7.88 15.61 4.83
N LYS A 18 -8.65 16.68 5.11
CA LYS A 18 -8.57 17.93 4.36
C LYS A 18 -7.16 18.51 4.46
N GLU A 19 -6.64 18.64 5.68
CA GLU A 19 -5.30 19.18 5.92
C GLU A 19 -4.22 18.39 5.16
N LEU A 20 -4.31 17.06 5.12
CA LEU A 20 -3.36 16.24 4.40
C LEU A 20 -3.50 16.38 2.86
N ALA A 21 -4.74 16.52 2.35
CA ALA A 21 -5.00 16.75 0.94
C ALA A 21 -4.54 18.14 0.49
N GLU A 22 -4.72 19.17 1.31
CA GLU A 22 -4.26 20.53 1.04
C GLU A 22 -2.74 20.63 1.13
N ALA A 23 -2.11 19.96 2.10
CA ALA A 23 -0.65 19.87 2.18
C ALA A 23 -0.04 19.25 0.91
N ALA A 24 -0.74 18.30 0.29
CA ALA A 24 -0.30 17.67 -0.96
C ALA A 24 -0.27 18.64 -2.15
N ASP A 25 -1.06 19.72 -2.15
CA ASP A 25 -1.04 20.74 -3.20
C ASP A 25 0.29 21.50 -3.25
N PHE A 26 1.02 21.53 -2.13
CA PHE A 26 2.34 22.16 -2.00
C PHE A 26 3.50 21.16 -2.01
N ALA A 27 3.21 19.87 -2.08
CA ALA A 27 4.21 18.82 -1.93
C ALA A 27 4.88 18.44 -3.25
N ALA A 28 6.14 17.98 -3.17
CA ALA A 28 6.83 17.34 -4.27
C ALA A 28 6.11 16.03 -4.68
N GLU A 29 6.34 15.57 -5.91
CA GLU A 29 5.61 14.44 -6.49
C GLU A 29 5.80 13.13 -5.69
N ASP A 30 7.01 12.89 -5.20
CA ASP A 30 7.36 11.76 -4.34
C ASP A 30 6.60 11.79 -2.99
N VAL A 31 6.38 12.98 -2.45
CA VAL A 31 5.60 13.16 -1.22
C VAL A 31 4.11 12.92 -1.49
N ARG A 32 3.58 13.41 -2.62
CA ARG A 32 2.19 13.16 -3.03
C ARG A 32 1.89 11.69 -3.23
N ALA A 33 2.88 10.90 -3.66
CA ALA A 33 2.75 9.44 -3.82
C ALA A 33 2.40 8.69 -2.51
N ASN A 34 2.50 9.34 -1.35
CA ASN A 34 2.06 8.77 -0.07
C ASN A 34 0.53 8.78 0.14
N LEU A 35 -0.20 9.56 -0.68
CA LEU A 35 -1.66 9.55 -0.74
C LEU A 35 -2.11 8.48 -1.73
N ILE A 36 -2.40 7.30 -1.20
CA ILE A 36 -2.63 6.09 -2.00
C ILE A 36 -4.14 5.95 -2.24
N ALA A 37 -4.56 5.87 -3.50
CA ALA A 37 -5.93 5.51 -3.82
C ALA A 37 -6.20 4.02 -3.55
N PRO A 38 -7.44 3.59 -3.24
CA PRO A 38 -7.75 2.18 -3.01
C PRO A 38 -7.31 1.25 -4.14
N ALA A 39 -7.45 1.71 -5.40
CA ALA A 39 -7.03 0.95 -6.58
C ALA A 39 -5.50 0.74 -6.67
N ASP A 40 -4.73 1.63 -6.07
CA ASP A 40 -3.27 1.61 -6.11
C ASP A 40 -2.64 0.88 -4.92
N PHE A 41 -3.44 0.51 -3.92
CA PHE A 41 -2.96 -0.08 -2.68
C PHE A 41 -2.11 -1.33 -2.92
N ARG A 42 -2.57 -2.25 -3.78
CA ARG A 42 -1.80 -3.46 -4.12
C ARG A 42 -0.44 -3.10 -4.72
N ARG A 43 -0.38 -2.14 -5.66
CA ARG A 43 0.87 -1.71 -6.28
C ARG A 43 1.84 -1.11 -5.26
N ALA A 44 1.31 -0.35 -4.30
CA ALA A 44 2.09 0.32 -3.27
C ALA A 44 2.74 -0.67 -2.27
N VAL A 45 2.00 -1.69 -1.82
CA VAL A 45 2.54 -2.69 -0.88
C VAL A 45 3.44 -3.74 -1.54
N CYS A 46 3.33 -3.90 -2.86
CA CYS A 46 4.12 -4.85 -3.64
C CYS A 46 5.42 -4.28 -4.22
N GLN A 47 5.81 -3.06 -3.84
CA GLN A 47 7.15 -2.56 -4.18
C GLN A 47 8.22 -3.30 -3.37
N PRO A 48 9.44 -3.51 -3.92
CA PRO A 48 10.55 -4.08 -3.18
C PRO A 48 10.79 -3.42 -1.82
N GLY A 49 11.15 -4.24 -0.82
CA GLY A 49 11.42 -3.80 0.54
C GLY A 49 10.36 -4.22 1.55
N VAL A 50 10.39 -3.58 2.73
CA VAL A 50 9.49 -3.88 3.85
C VAL A 50 8.35 -2.86 3.88
N ARG A 51 7.11 -3.33 3.87
CA ARG A 51 5.93 -2.47 4.04
C ARG A 51 5.06 -2.94 5.19
N TRP A 52 4.60 -1.96 5.98
CA TRP A 52 3.72 -2.17 7.11
C TRP A 52 2.36 -1.59 6.78
N VAL A 53 1.32 -2.38 7.02
CA VAL A 53 -0.06 -1.95 6.90
C VAL A 53 -0.70 -2.06 8.26
N VAL A 54 -1.41 -1.00 8.66
CA VAL A 54 -2.23 -0.96 9.86
C VAL A 54 -3.64 -0.61 9.44
N GLY A 55 -4.63 -1.36 9.89
CA GLY A 55 -6.01 -1.19 9.46
C GLY A 55 -6.99 -2.09 10.23
N PRO A 56 -8.30 -1.93 10.00
CA PRO A 56 -9.33 -2.81 10.55
C PRO A 56 -9.04 -4.27 10.21
N GLU A 57 -9.22 -5.19 11.14
CA GLU A 57 -8.86 -6.60 10.92
C GLU A 57 -9.64 -7.28 9.79
N ASP A 58 -10.83 -6.77 9.48
CA ASP A 58 -11.68 -7.19 8.37
C ASP A 58 -11.28 -6.56 7.02
N ALA A 59 -10.25 -5.71 6.98
CA ALA A 59 -9.77 -5.07 5.77
C ALA A 59 -9.38 -6.07 4.66
N ALA A 60 -9.03 -7.31 5.01
CA ALA A 60 -8.76 -8.38 4.04
C ALA A 60 -9.98 -8.73 3.18
N ALA A 61 -11.21 -8.46 3.65
CA ALA A 61 -12.43 -8.65 2.87
C ALA A 61 -12.46 -7.75 1.62
N VAL A 62 -11.90 -6.54 1.72
CA VAL A 62 -11.81 -5.54 0.66
C VAL A 62 -10.46 -5.63 -0.07
N TYR A 63 -9.37 -5.73 0.69
CA TYR A 63 -8.00 -5.73 0.20
C TYR A 63 -7.37 -7.12 0.31
N ARG A 64 -7.73 -8.01 -0.62
CA ARG A 64 -7.26 -9.41 -0.66
C ARG A 64 -5.74 -9.59 -0.71
N VAL A 65 -4.99 -8.54 -1.08
CA VAL A 65 -3.51 -8.55 -1.00
C VAL A 65 -3.00 -8.78 0.43
N LEU A 66 -3.78 -8.42 1.45
CA LEU A 66 -3.46 -8.65 2.86
C LEU A 66 -3.40 -10.14 3.23
N ASP A 67 -4.10 -11.02 2.50
CA ASP A 67 -4.06 -12.47 2.70
C ASP A 67 -2.67 -13.07 2.40
N ARG A 68 -1.80 -12.30 1.72
CA ARG A 68 -0.43 -12.70 1.41
C ARG A 68 0.62 -12.11 2.34
N ALA A 69 0.23 -11.20 3.22
CA ALA A 69 1.13 -10.59 4.18
C ALA A 69 1.21 -11.41 5.47
N ARG A 70 2.33 -11.27 6.19
CA ARG A 70 2.41 -11.79 7.54
C ARG A 70 1.62 -10.89 8.49
N ARG A 71 0.52 -11.39 9.05
CA ARG A 71 -0.18 -10.71 10.16
C ARG A 71 0.66 -10.87 11.43
N LEU A 72 1.04 -9.75 12.05
CA LEU A 72 1.94 -9.72 13.21
C LEU A 72 1.22 -9.53 14.53
N ALA A 73 0.14 -8.77 14.54
CA ALA A 73 -0.66 -8.50 15.73
C ALA A 73 -2.11 -8.16 15.38
N SER A 74 -2.99 -8.32 16.37
CA SER A 74 -4.34 -7.73 16.38
C SER A 74 -4.65 -7.19 17.76
N VAL A 75 -5.16 -5.96 17.85
CA VAL A 75 -5.58 -5.31 19.10
C VAL A 75 -6.81 -4.44 18.81
N ARG A 76 -7.89 -4.62 19.57
CA ARG A 76 -9.11 -3.77 19.50
C ARG A 76 -9.67 -3.60 18.07
N GLY A 77 -9.75 -4.71 17.32
CA GLY A 77 -10.27 -4.71 15.94
C GLY A 77 -9.32 -4.15 14.89
N MET A 78 -8.09 -3.77 15.26
CA MET A 78 -7.05 -3.33 14.34
C MET A 78 -5.99 -4.41 14.21
N ALA A 79 -5.46 -4.62 13.01
CA ALA A 79 -4.37 -5.54 12.75
C ALA A 79 -3.17 -4.85 12.10
N VAL A 80 -2.02 -5.50 12.26
CA VAL A 80 -0.75 -5.10 11.65
C VAL A 80 -0.30 -6.21 10.71
N TRP A 81 -0.06 -5.85 9.45
CA TRP A 81 0.48 -6.73 8.43
C TRP A 81 1.85 -6.24 7.99
N ARG A 82 2.74 -7.19 7.73
CA ARG A 82 4.07 -6.94 7.17
C ARG A 82 4.20 -7.66 5.82
N PHE A 83 4.56 -6.89 4.82
CA PHE A 83 5.00 -7.35 3.51
C PHE A 83 6.51 -7.32 3.47
N ASP A 84 7.09 -8.44 3.08
CA ASP A 84 8.50 -8.59 2.76
C ASP A 84 8.61 -8.92 1.28
N VAL A 85 8.78 -7.89 0.46
CA VAL A 85 8.89 -8.06 -0.99
C VAL A 85 10.37 -8.14 -1.34
N PRO A 86 10.86 -9.28 -1.85
CA PRO A 86 12.25 -9.40 -2.26
C PRO A 86 12.59 -8.36 -3.35
N GLY A 87 13.84 -7.88 -3.35
CA GLY A 87 14.38 -7.10 -4.47
C GLY A 87 14.62 -7.98 -5.70
N GLU A 88 14.96 -7.35 -6.83
CA GLU A 88 15.35 -8.08 -8.04
C GLU A 88 16.49 -9.06 -7.75
N GLY A 89 16.34 -10.31 -8.19
CA GLY A 89 17.33 -11.38 -8.02
C GLY A 89 17.26 -12.17 -6.71
N ALA A 90 16.33 -11.87 -5.79
CA ALA A 90 16.20 -12.59 -4.53
C ALA A 90 15.22 -13.78 -4.64
N ALA A 91 15.73 -14.99 -4.34
CA ALA A 91 14.94 -16.21 -4.30
C ALA A 91 14.15 -16.31 -2.97
N GLY A 92 12.84 -16.15 -3.02
CA GLY A 92 11.95 -16.31 -1.87
C GLY A 92 10.48 -16.28 -2.28
N GLY A 93 9.62 -16.97 -1.52
CA GLY A 93 8.18 -16.97 -1.75
C GLY A 93 7.59 -15.57 -1.57
N ALA A 94 7.44 -14.83 -2.67
CA ALA A 94 7.04 -13.44 -2.61
C ALA A 94 5.56 -13.31 -2.21
N PRO A 95 5.24 -12.41 -1.25
CA PRO A 95 3.85 -12.11 -0.89
C PRO A 95 3.08 -11.46 -2.05
N CYS A 96 3.80 -10.93 -3.04
CA CYS A 96 3.22 -10.41 -4.27
C CYS A 96 3.68 -11.28 -5.44
N PRO A 97 2.78 -11.72 -6.34
CA PRO A 97 3.20 -12.45 -7.53
C PRO A 97 4.15 -11.57 -8.35
N GLY A 98 5.33 -12.09 -8.65
CA GLY A 98 6.31 -11.41 -9.49
C GLY A 98 5.82 -11.32 -10.94
N THR A 99 6.20 -10.25 -11.64
CA THR A 99 6.21 -10.22 -13.11
C THR A 99 7.24 -11.28 -13.58
N PRO A 100 6.99 -12.04 -14.66
CA PRO A 100 8.03 -12.92 -15.21
C PRO A 100 9.28 -12.08 -15.52
N SER A 101 10.43 -12.47 -14.96
CA SER A 101 11.71 -11.95 -15.46
C SER A 101 11.89 -12.48 -16.87
N ASP A 102 12.07 -11.58 -17.83
CA ASP A 102 12.24 -11.93 -19.24
C ASP A 102 13.59 -12.65 -19.43
N ASP A 103 13.61 -13.98 -19.38
CA ASP A 103 14.77 -14.83 -19.74
C ASP A 103 14.99 -14.85 -21.27
N ARG A 104 14.99 -13.67 -21.92
CA ARG A 104 15.28 -13.52 -23.36
C ARG A 104 16.43 -12.55 -23.59
N ALA A 105 17.59 -12.87 -23.05
CA ALA A 105 18.87 -12.33 -23.52
C ALA A 105 19.95 -13.42 -23.49
N ARG A 106 19.74 -14.49 -24.28
CA ARG A 106 20.83 -15.40 -24.66
C ARG A 106 20.67 -15.79 -26.13
N LYS A 107 21.25 -14.98 -27.00
CA LYS A 107 21.80 -15.39 -28.30
C LYS A 107 23.03 -14.56 -28.60
#